data_AF-A0A838QVJ2-F1
#
_entry.id   AF-A0A838QVJ2-F1
#
_cell.length_a   1.000
_cell.length_b   1.000
_cell.length_c   1.000
_cell.angle_alpha   90.00
_cell.angle_beta   90.00
_cell.angle_gamma   90.00
#
_symmetry.space_group_name_H-M   'P 1'
#
loop_
_entity.id
_entity.type
_entity.pdbx_description
1 polymer ?
#
loop_
_entity_poly.entity_id
_entity_poly.type
_entity_poly.pdbx_seq_one_letter_code
_entity_poly.pdbx_strand_id
1 'polypeptide(L)'
;MLADSRAGRLVDVDRVAADHPELATELRELWEVAALADEFGSQQLGADDRDGLEKTSAAAPAMPLGARDLGFSDYEILEELGRGGMGVVYRARQKSLNRIVALKIVLRGATATQADLARFRGEAETAARLNHPNMVPVYEVGQHEGLPYFTMKFVPGTTLAQRLVDGPLSGREAARLLAPVARAIAAAHQQGVLHRDLKPSNILLDDEGRPYVSDFGLAKRVLTDAVEESQDFRLAQLTQTGAILGTPGYMSPEQAAGSRGVLGVSADVYSLGAILYAMLTGRAPFQAASPLDTVMMVLEQDPISPQLLNPRVDRDLEMIALKCLQKPTELRYAAAEQLADDLDAYLANEPISARSSQFRQIVTRAFRETHHAQVLENWGLLWILHAVVLLILCLITNAFQLSGVTSRWPYFGLWTVGLSGWAAIFWSIRRRSGPITFIERQIAHVWAGSMMVDTMMYAIEYQLELPVLTLSPMLGPVSA
;
A
#
# COMPACT_ATOMS: atom_id res chain seq x y z
N MET A 1 32.29 -13.78 3.33
CA MET A 1 30.91 -13.82 2.77
C MET A 1 30.36 -12.40 2.53
N LEU A 2 29.80 -11.68 3.51
CA LEU A 2 29.26 -10.31 3.27
C LEU A 2 30.32 -9.30 2.78
N ALA A 3 31.54 -9.35 3.34
CA ALA A 3 32.66 -8.51 2.89
C ALA A 3 33.16 -8.88 1.47
N ASP A 4 32.98 -10.14 1.04
CA ASP A 4 33.35 -10.60 -0.31
C ASP A 4 32.26 -10.30 -1.34
N SER A 5 30.98 -10.37 -0.95
CA SER A 5 29.82 -9.93 -1.73
C SER A 5 29.92 -8.45 -2.06
N ARG A 6 30.20 -7.62 -1.04
CA ARG A 6 30.39 -6.16 -1.21
C ARG A 6 31.63 -5.81 -2.04
N ALA A 7 32.57 -6.73 -2.19
CA ALA A 7 33.73 -6.59 -3.05
C ALA A 7 33.52 -7.18 -4.46
N GLY A 8 32.31 -7.62 -4.80
CA GLY A 8 31.94 -8.14 -6.12
C GLY A 8 32.48 -9.55 -6.44
N ARG A 9 32.91 -10.31 -5.43
CA ARG A 9 33.38 -11.69 -5.63
C ARG A 9 32.22 -12.68 -5.48
N LEU A 10 32.09 -13.61 -6.42
CA LEU A 10 31.13 -14.71 -6.35
C LEU A 10 31.42 -15.60 -5.12
N VAL A 11 30.47 -15.62 -4.19
CA VAL A 11 30.52 -16.47 -3.00
C VAL A 11 29.70 -17.74 -3.28
N ASP A 12 30.37 -18.88 -3.31
CA ASP A 12 29.75 -20.20 -3.45
C ASP A 12 29.24 -20.68 -2.08
N VAL A 13 27.94 -20.45 -1.84
CA VAL A 13 27.27 -20.73 -0.57
C VAL A 13 27.15 -22.22 -0.32
N ASP A 14 27.01 -23.03 -1.37
CA ASP A 14 26.89 -24.49 -1.23
C ASP A 14 28.20 -25.11 -0.77
N ARG A 15 29.34 -24.54 -1.18
CA ARG A 15 30.65 -24.95 -0.67
C ARG A 15 30.80 -24.64 0.82
N VAL A 16 30.39 -23.45 1.26
CA VAL A 16 30.51 -23.05 2.68
C VAL A 16 29.50 -23.79 3.57
N ALA A 17 28.30 -24.07 3.05
CA ALA A 17 27.30 -24.90 3.71
C ALA A 17 27.73 -26.37 3.81
N ALA A 18 28.54 -26.86 2.87
CA ALA A 18 29.14 -28.19 2.94
C ALA A 18 30.26 -28.28 4.01
N ASP A 19 31.01 -27.20 4.22
CA ASP A 19 32.05 -27.12 5.26
C ASP A 19 31.48 -26.96 6.68
N HIS A 20 30.22 -26.50 6.82
CA HIS A 20 29.50 -26.32 8.08
C HIS A 20 28.07 -26.91 8.04
N PRO A 21 27.94 -28.25 8.01
CA PRO A 21 26.66 -28.93 7.79
C PRO A 21 25.61 -28.65 8.88
N GLU A 22 26.03 -28.36 10.11
CA GLU A 22 25.16 -28.00 11.23
C GLU A 22 24.50 -26.61 11.09
N LEU A 23 25.07 -25.73 10.27
CA LEU A 23 24.54 -24.39 9.98
C LEU A 23 24.06 -24.26 8.53
N ALA A 24 24.04 -25.35 7.76
CA ALA A 24 23.80 -25.32 6.33
C ALA A 24 22.42 -24.77 5.93
N THR A 25 21.40 -24.97 6.78
CA THR A 25 20.06 -24.41 6.56
C THR A 25 20.03 -22.92 6.89
N GLU A 26 20.55 -22.53 8.05
CA GLU A 26 20.60 -21.12 8.48
C GLU A 26 21.49 -20.26 7.58
N LEU A 27 22.62 -20.80 7.09
CA LEU A 27 23.52 -20.09 6.18
C LEU A 27 22.89 -19.83 4.81
N ARG A 28 22.07 -20.76 4.30
CA ARG A 28 21.32 -20.57 3.05
C ARG A 28 20.21 -19.55 3.23
N GLU A 29 19.42 -19.66 4.30
CA GLU A 29 18.35 -18.69 4.62
C GLU A 29 18.91 -17.28 4.85
N LEU A 30 19.98 -17.14 5.64
CA LEU A 30 20.62 -15.84 5.89
C LEU A 30 21.25 -15.24 4.62
N TRP A 31 21.78 -16.07 3.73
CA TRP A 31 22.35 -15.60 2.47
C TRP A 31 21.28 -15.13 1.49
N GLU A 32 20.16 -15.85 1.40
CA GLU A 32 19.00 -15.42 0.61
C GLU A 32 18.47 -14.07 1.10
N VAL A 33 18.37 -13.88 2.42
CA VAL A 33 17.95 -12.61 3.03
C VAL A 33 18.96 -11.49 2.77
N ALA A 34 20.26 -11.77 2.86
CA ALA A 34 21.31 -10.79 2.60
C ALA A 34 21.39 -10.37 1.13
N ALA A 35 21.23 -11.32 0.19
CA ALA A 35 21.18 -11.05 -1.24
C ALA A 35 19.95 -10.20 -1.60
N LEU A 36 18.81 -10.46 -0.96
CA LEU A 36 17.60 -9.66 -1.08
C LEU A 36 17.81 -8.21 -0.60
N ALA A 37 18.50 -8.03 0.54
CA ALA A 37 18.76 -6.71 1.12
C ALA A 37 19.75 -5.85 0.30
N ASP A 38 20.81 -6.44 -0.26
CA ASP A 38 21.75 -5.74 -1.15
C ASP A 38 21.08 -5.31 -2.47
N GLU A 39 20.10 -6.09 -2.97
CA GLU A 39 19.34 -5.78 -4.18
C GLU A 39 18.42 -4.56 -3.97
N PHE A 40 17.76 -4.44 -2.81
CA PHE A 40 16.92 -3.27 -2.48
C PHE A 40 17.73 -2.00 -2.17
N GLY A 41 18.91 -2.13 -1.55
CA GLY A 41 19.78 -0.99 -1.25
C GLY A 41 20.28 -0.27 -2.52
N SER A 42 20.43 -1.00 -3.63
CA SER A 42 20.96 -0.47 -4.89
C SER A 42 19.98 0.45 -5.65
N GLN A 43 18.67 0.42 -5.35
CA GLN A 43 17.68 1.28 -5.99
C GLN A 43 17.48 2.65 -5.30
N GLN A 44 18.07 2.86 -4.12
CA GLN A 44 17.81 4.05 -3.30
C GLN A 44 18.98 5.05 -3.23
N LEU A 45 20.12 4.74 -3.86
CA LEU A 45 21.29 5.62 -3.96
C LEU A 45 21.52 6.00 -5.43
N GLY A 46 20.66 6.90 -5.92
CA GLY A 46 20.77 7.50 -7.26
C GLY A 46 20.67 9.02 -7.21
N ALA A 47 21.42 9.66 -6.32
CA ALA A 47 21.62 11.10 -6.28
C ALA A 47 23.03 11.39 -5.74
N ASP A 48 23.77 12.25 -6.44
CA ASP A 48 25.17 12.66 -6.26
C ASP A 48 26.28 11.65 -6.62
N ASP A 49 26.77 11.72 -7.87
CA ASP A 49 27.98 12.51 -8.17
C ASP A 49 28.21 12.58 -9.69
N ARG A 50 28.31 13.80 -10.22
CA ARG A 50 28.83 14.06 -11.57
C ARG A 50 30.19 14.75 -11.42
N ASP A 51 31.28 14.01 -11.61
CA ASP A 51 32.42 14.51 -12.37
C ASP A 51 33.30 13.37 -12.90
N GLY A 52 33.93 13.60 -14.05
CA GLY A 52 34.33 12.55 -14.99
C GLY A 52 35.59 11.75 -14.70
N LEU A 53 35.78 10.70 -15.51
CA LEU A 53 37.05 10.30 -16.13
C LEU A 53 36.84 9.14 -17.12
N GLU A 54 37.87 8.91 -17.93
CA GLU A 54 37.84 8.43 -19.30
C GLU A 54 37.53 6.94 -19.53
N LYS A 55 37.18 6.67 -20.80
CA LYS A 55 37.17 5.38 -21.49
C LYS A 55 38.23 4.41 -20.97
N THR A 56 37.78 3.24 -20.50
CA THR A 56 38.51 1.99 -20.72
C THR A 56 37.50 0.89 -21.06
N SER A 57 37.65 0.36 -22.27
CA SER A 57 37.01 -0.87 -22.74
C SER A 57 37.43 -2.03 -21.84
N ALA A 58 36.57 -2.40 -20.89
CA ALA A 58 36.68 -3.64 -20.13
C ALA A 58 35.44 -4.49 -20.41
N ALA A 59 35.68 -5.74 -20.79
CA ALA A 59 34.68 -6.72 -21.19
C ALA A 59 33.53 -6.82 -20.18
N ALA A 60 32.31 -6.86 -20.71
CA ALA A 60 31.09 -7.06 -19.95
C ALA A 60 31.20 -8.31 -19.05
N PRO A 61 30.84 -8.23 -17.76
CA PRO A 61 30.77 -9.41 -16.91
C PRO A 61 29.68 -10.37 -17.44
N ALA A 62 30.02 -11.65 -17.48
CA ALA A 62 29.22 -12.71 -18.08
C ALA A 62 27.86 -12.88 -17.40
N MET A 63 26.83 -13.06 -18.25
CA MET A 63 25.44 -13.37 -17.92
C MET A 63 25.32 -14.54 -16.93
N PRO A 64 24.64 -14.37 -15.78
CA PRO A 64 24.16 -15.51 -15.00
C PRO A 64 22.92 -16.08 -15.71
N LEU A 65 23.01 -17.35 -16.11
CA LEU A 65 22.06 -18.10 -16.95
C LEU A 65 22.00 -17.61 -18.41
N GLY A 66 22.71 -18.33 -19.29
CA GLY A 66 22.69 -18.11 -20.71
C GLY A 66 21.30 -18.29 -21.30
N ALA A 67 20.63 -17.19 -21.63
CA ALA A 67 19.38 -17.14 -22.40
C ALA A 67 19.48 -17.82 -23.80
N ARG A 68 20.66 -18.31 -24.19
CA ARG A 68 20.87 -19.13 -25.40
C ARG A 68 20.47 -20.59 -25.23
N ASP A 69 20.36 -21.11 -24.01
CA ASP A 69 20.08 -22.53 -23.74
C ASP A 69 18.67 -22.81 -23.20
N LEU A 70 17.80 -21.80 -23.07
CA LEU A 70 16.42 -21.98 -22.58
C LEU A 70 15.46 -22.66 -23.58
N GLY A 71 15.95 -23.40 -24.57
CA GLY A 71 15.17 -24.40 -25.32
C GLY A 71 13.83 -23.98 -25.95
N PHE A 72 13.44 -22.71 -25.97
CA PHE A 72 12.21 -22.22 -26.60
C PHE A 72 12.39 -22.35 -28.11
N SER A 73 12.13 -23.53 -28.67
CA SER A 73 12.46 -23.87 -30.06
C SER A 73 11.92 -22.85 -31.06
N ASP A 74 10.73 -22.28 -30.81
CA ASP A 74 10.09 -21.26 -31.65
C ASP A 74 10.45 -19.79 -31.29
N TYR A 75 11.13 -19.52 -30.17
CA TYR A 75 11.44 -18.15 -29.74
C TYR A 75 12.95 -17.89 -29.67
N GLU A 76 13.39 -16.84 -30.36
CA GLU A 76 14.74 -16.30 -30.27
C GLU A 76 14.71 -15.08 -29.33
N ILE A 77 15.33 -15.20 -28.15
CA ILE A 77 15.43 -14.10 -27.18
C ILE A 77 16.40 -13.05 -27.72
N LEU A 78 15.95 -11.79 -27.77
CA LEU A 78 16.73 -10.66 -28.26
C LEU A 78 17.34 -9.86 -27.11
N GLU A 79 16.51 -9.44 -26.14
CA GLU A 79 16.92 -8.62 -24.99
C GLU A 79 15.95 -8.81 -23.81
N GLU A 80 16.42 -8.53 -22.59
CA GLU A 80 15.59 -8.44 -21.39
C GLU A 80 14.93 -7.06 -21.32
N LEU A 81 13.59 -7.02 -21.26
CA LEU A 81 12.82 -5.78 -21.13
C LEU A 81 12.63 -5.38 -19.67
N GLY A 82 12.62 -6.35 -18.76
CA GLY A 82 12.53 -6.10 -17.32
C GLY A 82 12.37 -7.35 -16.49
N ARG A 83 12.68 -7.21 -15.21
CA ARG A 83 12.63 -8.27 -14.20
C ARG A 83 11.95 -7.76 -12.95
N GLY A 84 11.13 -8.61 -12.33
CA GLY A 84 10.49 -8.30 -11.05
C GLY A 84 10.07 -9.56 -10.30
N GLY A 85 9.40 -9.38 -9.16
CA GLY A 85 9.07 -10.49 -8.24
C GLY A 85 8.14 -11.58 -8.81
N MET A 86 7.53 -11.36 -9.98
CA MET A 86 6.66 -12.33 -10.66
C MET A 86 7.32 -13.01 -11.86
N GLY A 87 8.52 -12.59 -12.29
CA GLY A 87 9.18 -13.16 -13.46
C GLY A 87 10.04 -12.18 -14.25
N VAL A 88 10.49 -12.65 -15.41
CA VAL A 88 11.30 -11.88 -16.37
C VAL A 88 10.54 -11.72 -17.67
N VAL A 89 10.63 -10.54 -18.28
CA VAL A 89 10.05 -10.23 -19.58
C VAL A 89 11.17 -10.00 -20.57
N TYR A 90 11.12 -10.72 -21.69
CA TYR A 90 12.06 -10.63 -22.79
C TYR A 90 11.37 -10.10 -24.04
N ARG A 91 12.11 -9.33 -24.83
CA ARG A 91 11.77 -9.14 -26.24
C ARG A 91 12.31 -10.35 -26.99
N ALA A 92 11.44 -11.01 -27.73
CA ALA A 92 11.79 -12.21 -28.48
C ALA A 92 11.25 -12.13 -29.91
N ARG A 93 11.92 -12.82 -30.83
CA ARG A 93 11.42 -13.07 -32.18
C ARG A 93 10.81 -14.47 -32.21
N GLN A 94 9.52 -14.55 -32.55
CA GLN A 94 8.88 -15.82 -32.86
C GLN A 94 9.30 -16.25 -34.26
N LYS A 95 9.97 -17.39 -34.40
CA LYS A 95 10.57 -17.87 -35.64
C LYS A 95 9.51 -18.29 -36.66
N SER A 96 8.49 -19.04 -36.22
CA SER A 96 7.40 -19.56 -37.05
C SER A 96 6.64 -18.48 -37.82
N LEU A 97 6.35 -17.36 -37.16
CA LEU A 97 5.58 -16.23 -37.71
C LEU A 97 6.44 -15.03 -38.08
N ASN A 98 7.76 -15.11 -37.84
CA ASN A 98 8.71 -14.04 -38.05
C ASN A 98 8.26 -12.68 -37.47
N ARG A 99 7.82 -12.66 -36.21
CA ARG A 99 7.30 -11.46 -35.53
C ARG A 99 8.00 -11.19 -34.20
N ILE A 100 8.03 -9.93 -33.77
CA ILE A 100 8.53 -9.53 -32.45
C ILE A 100 7.39 -9.66 -31.42
N VAL A 101 7.69 -10.26 -30.29
CA VAL A 101 6.78 -10.48 -29.15
C VAL A 101 7.46 -10.11 -27.84
N ALA A 102 6.66 -9.82 -26.83
CA ALA A 102 7.12 -9.84 -25.44
C ALA A 102 6.84 -11.23 -24.86
N LEU A 103 7.87 -11.90 -24.37
CA LEU A 103 7.84 -13.22 -23.74
C LEU A 103 8.03 -13.05 -22.23
N LYS A 104 7.03 -13.39 -21.44
CA LYS A 104 7.11 -13.33 -19.97
C LYS A 104 7.22 -14.75 -19.40
N ILE A 105 8.30 -14.98 -18.65
CA ILE A 105 8.58 -16.24 -17.95
C ILE A 105 8.32 -16.03 -16.46
N VAL A 106 7.48 -16.87 -15.87
CA VAL A 106 7.08 -16.76 -14.47
C VAL A 106 8.02 -17.62 -13.60
N LEU A 107 8.99 -16.96 -12.95
CA LEU A 107 10.09 -17.63 -12.23
C LEU A 107 9.65 -18.40 -10.97
N ARG A 108 8.58 -17.96 -10.28
CA ARG A 108 8.03 -18.67 -9.12
C ARG A 108 7.19 -19.91 -9.48
N GLY A 109 7.08 -20.24 -10.77
CA GLY A 109 6.43 -21.47 -11.23
C GLY A 109 7.20 -22.76 -10.88
N ALA A 110 8.49 -22.67 -10.56
CA ALA A 110 9.33 -23.84 -10.27
C ALA A 110 8.90 -24.61 -9.00
N THR A 111 8.25 -23.94 -8.05
CA THR A 111 7.68 -24.54 -6.82
C THR A 111 6.16 -24.67 -6.88
N ALA A 112 5.52 -24.34 -8.01
CA ALA A 112 4.08 -24.31 -8.14
C ALA A 112 3.49 -25.72 -8.25
N THR A 113 2.36 -25.96 -7.58
CA THR A 113 1.66 -27.25 -7.68
C THR A 113 1.00 -27.41 -9.05
N GLN A 114 0.64 -28.65 -9.43
CA GLN A 114 -0.15 -28.90 -10.64
C GLN A 114 -1.49 -28.14 -10.65
N ALA A 115 -2.07 -27.90 -9.48
CA ALA A 115 -3.29 -27.11 -9.35
C ALA A 115 -3.04 -25.63 -9.69
N ASP A 116 -1.89 -25.08 -9.27
CA ASP A 116 -1.51 -23.70 -9.54
C ASP A 116 -1.23 -23.48 -11.03
N LEU A 117 -0.57 -24.44 -11.68
CA LEU A 117 -0.34 -24.42 -13.13
C LEU A 117 -1.64 -24.53 -13.93
N ALA A 118 -2.59 -25.37 -13.50
CA ALA A 118 -3.90 -25.49 -14.13
C ALA A 118 -4.71 -24.19 -14.02
N ARG A 119 -4.66 -23.52 -12.86
CA ARG A 119 -5.30 -22.20 -12.68
C ARG A 119 -4.62 -21.14 -13.55
N PHE A 120 -3.28 -21.09 -13.57
CA PHE A 120 -2.54 -20.17 -14.43
C PHE A 120 -2.97 -20.29 -15.89
N ARG A 121 -3.08 -21.53 -16.41
CA ARG A 121 -3.57 -21.78 -17.77
C ARG A 121 -5.00 -21.27 -17.97
N GLY A 122 -5.93 -21.58 -17.06
CA GLY A 122 -7.32 -21.12 -17.16
C GLY A 122 -7.46 -19.59 -17.15
N GLU A 123 -6.65 -18.90 -16.35
CA GLU A 123 -6.67 -17.43 -16.33
C GLU A 123 -6.05 -16.83 -17.58
N ALA A 124 -4.94 -17.42 -18.05
CA ALA A 124 -4.25 -16.94 -19.23
C ALA A 124 -5.07 -17.18 -20.51
N GLU A 125 -5.80 -18.29 -20.59
CA GLU A 125 -6.81 -18.53 -21.64
C GLU A 125 -7.94 -17.51 -21.59
N THR A 126 -8.38 -17.12 -20.39
CA THR A 126 -9.43 -16.11 -20.23
C THR A 126 -8.92 -14.73 -20.66
N ALA A 127 -7.70 -14.35 -20.27
CA ALA A 127 -7.06 -13.11 -20.71
C ALA A 127 -6.79 -13.08 -22.22
N ALA A 128 -6.46 -14.22 -22.84
CA ALA A 128 -6.25 -14.32 -24.28
C ALA A 128 -7.52 -14.08 -25.12
N ARG A 129 -8.71 -14.22 -24.52
CA ARG A 129 -10.00 -13.90 -25.17
C ARG A 129 -10.33 -12.41 -25.15
N LEU A 130 -9.64 -11.63 -24.30
CA LEU A 130 -9.84 -10.19 -24.25
C LEU A 130 -9.34 -9.55 -25.55
N ASN A 131 -10.22 -8.85 -26.25
CA ASN A 131 -9.90 -8.12 -27.45
C ASN A 131 -10.40 -6.68 -27.31
N HIS A 132 -9.47 -5.74 -27.16
CA HIS A 132 -9.74 -4.31 -27.05
C HIS A 132 -8.54 -3.51 -27.57
N PRO A 133 -8.73 -2.38 -28.29
CA PRO A 133 -7.63 -1.61 -28.87
C PRO A 133 -6.59 -1.12 -27.84
N ASN A 134 -7.01 -0.88 -26.59
CA ASN A 134 -6.15 -0.43 -25.48
C ASN A 134 -5.76 -1.56 -24.51
N MET A 135 -5.80 -2.83 -24.95
CA MET A 135 -5.21 -3.95 -24.21
C MET A 135 -4.08 -4.57 -25.03
N VAL A 136 -3.06 -5.07 -24.35
CA VAL A 136 -2.01 -5.86 -25.00
C VAL A 136 -2.56 -7.26 -25.28
N PRO A 137 -2.69 -7.67 -26.56
CA PRO A 137 -3.16 -9.02 -26.88
C PRO A 137 -2.16 -10.07 -26.43
N VAL A 138 -2.66 -11.11 -25.75
CA VAL A 138 -1.91 -12.33 -25.44
C VAL A 138 -2.00 -13.26 -26.65
N TYR A 139 -0.85 -13.77 -27.10
CA TYR A 139 -0.76 -14.63 -28.28
C TYR A 139 -0.68 -16.11 -27.94
N GLU A 140 0.14 -16.47 -26.95
CA GLU A 140 0.35 -17.86 -26.57
C GLU A 140 0.56 -17.96 -25.06
N VAL A 141 0.12 -19.08 -24.49
CA VAL A 141 0.38 -19.46 -23.11
C VAL A 141 0.92 -20.89 -23.17
N GLY A 142 2.06 -21.12 -22.52
CA GLY A 142 2.72 -22.40 -22.58
C GLY A 142 3.50 -22.72 -21.32
N GLN A 143 4.21 -23.83 -21.39
CA GLN A 143 5.15 -24.27 -20.35
C GLN A 143 6.42 -24.76 -21.03
N HIS A 144 7.57 -24.36 -20.49
CA HIS A 144 8.88 -24.83 -20.92
C HIS A 144 9.68 -25.25 -19.70
N GLU A 145 10.17 -26.49 -19.68
CA GLU A 145 10.96 -27.04 -18.55
C GLU A 145 10.29 -26.85 -17.17
N GLY A 146 8.96 -26.99 -17.11
CA GLY A 146 8.21 -26.77 -15.88
C GLY A 146 7.84 -25.32 -15.61
N LEU A 147 8.49 -24.35 -16.25
CA LEU A 147 8.24 -22.92 -16.08
C LEU A 147 7.07 -22.45 -16.98
N PRO A 148 6.01 -21.85 -16.40
CA PRO A 148 4.95 -21.24 -17.18
C PRO A 148 5.46 -19.98 -17.88
N TYR A 149 5.05 -19.82 -19.13
CA TYR A 149 5.33 -18.63 -19.92
C TYR A 149 4.10 -18.20 -20.71
N PHE A 150 4.10 -16.94 -21.13
CA PHE A 150 3.17 -16.46 -22.14
C PHE A 150 3.83 -15.42 -23.04
N THR A 151 3.33 -15.32 -24.26
CA THR A 151 3.75 -14.29 -25.22
C THR A 151 2.61 -13.34 -25.51
N MET A 152 2.97 -12.08 -25.72
CA MET A 152 2.03 -11.01 -25.98
C MET A 152 2.60 -10.04 -27.01
N LYS A 153 1.74 -9.17 -27.55
CA LYS A 153 2.17 -8.10 -28.45
C LYS A 153 3.28 -7.28 -27.79
N PHE A 154 4.40 -7.13 -28.48
CA PHE A 154 5.41 -6.16 -28.09
C PHE A 154 4.90 -4.76 -28.40
N VAL A 155 4.81 -3.90 -27.38
CA VAL A 155 4.47 -2.49 -27.53
C VAL A 155 5.77 -1.68 -27.44
N PRO A 156 6.28 -1.13 -28.56
CA PRO A 156 7.45 -0.26 -28.52
C PRO A 156 7.08 1.04 -27.82
N GLY A 157 7.89 1.49 -26.86
CA GLY A 157 7.66 2.71 -26.09
C GLY A 157 8.09 2.57 -24.63
N THR A 158 7.31 3.13 -23.70
CA THR A 158 7.64 3.21 -22.27
C THR A 158 6.45 2.82 -21.38
N THR A 159 6.65 2.67 -20.08
CA THR A 159 5.54 2.49 -19.13
C THR A 159 5.05 3.84 -18.62
N LEU A 160 3.80 3.92 -18.16
CA LEU A 160 3.30 5.10 -17.46
C LEU A 160 4.13 5.38 -16.19
N ALA A 161 4.62 4.32 -15.51
CA ALA A 161 5.53 4.49 -14.37
C ALA A 161 6.80 5.27 -14.74
N GLN A 162 7.45 4.92 -15.85
CA GLN A 162 8.63 5.62 -16.37
C GLN A 162 8.28 7.05 -16.79
N ARG A 163 7.15 7.25 -17.46
CA ARG A 163 6.68 8.59 -17.85
C ARG A 163 6.42 9.53 -16.65
N LEU A 164 6.03 8.99 -15.50
CA LEU A 164 5.78 9.76 -14.28
C LEU A 164 7.07 10.12 -13.52
N VAL A 165 8.23 9.56 -13.87
CA VAL A 165 9.53 9.96 -13.32
C VAL A 165 9.85 11.42 -13.70
N ASP A 166 9.42 11.86 -14.88
CA ASP A 166 9.57 13.24 -15.35
C ASP A 166 8.64 14.23 -14.61
N GLY A 167 7.76 13.73 -13.75
CA GLY A 167 6.83 14.50 -12.93
C GLY A 167 5.36 14.34 -13.32
N PRO A 168 4.47 15.11 -12.66
CA PRO A 168 3.03 15.04 -12.89
C PRO A 168 2.64 15.49 -14.29
N LEU A 169 1.56 14.92 -14.80
CA LEU A 169 0.95 15.24 -16.08
C LEU A 169 -0.01 16.42 -15.98
N SER A 170 -0.25 17.09 -17.10
CA SER A 170 -1.35 18.05 -17.18
C SER A 170 -2.69 17.31 -17.03
N GLY A 171 -3.70 17.97 -16.46
CA GLY A 171 -5.00 17.32 -16.23
C GLY A 171 -5.64 16.76 -17.52
N ARG A 172 -5.54 17.49 -18.64
CA ARG A 172 -6.07 17.00 -19.93
C ARG A 172 -5.27 15.83 -20.49
N GLU A 173 -3.94 15.81 -20.33
CA GLU A 173 -3.11 14.67 -20.72
C GLU A 173 -3.44 13.44 -19.85
N ALA A 174 -3.60 13.63 -18.54
CA ALA A 174 -3.96 12.53 -17.65
C ALA A 174 -5.32 11.91 -18.00
N ALA A 175 -6.33 12.74 -18.26
CA ALA A 175 -7.64 12.27 -18.69
C ALA A 175 -7.61 11.56 -20.06
N ARG A 176 -6.86 12.09 -21.05
CA ARG A 176 -6.71 11.45 -22.37
C ARG A 176 -6.04 10.07 -22.30
N LEU A 177 -5.10 9.88 -21.39
CA LEU A 177 -4.44 8.59 -21.19
C LEU A 177 -5.31 7.62 -20.40
N LEU A 178 -6.02 8.10 -19.37
CA LEU A 178 -6.75 7.22 -18.46
C LEU A 178 -8.14 6.82 -18.99
N ALA A 179 -8.81 7.64 -19.79
CA ALA A 179 -10.13 7.31 -20.32
C ALA A 179 -10.11 6.03 -21.18
N PRO A 180 -9.19 5.85 -22.17
CA PRO A 180 -9.10 4.61 -22.93
C PRO A 180 -8.72 3.39 -22.07
N VAL A 181 -7.91 3.59 -21.03
CA VAL A 181 -7.57 2.55 -20.05
C VAL A 181 -8.79 2.13 -19.25
N ALA A 182 -9.60 3.08 -18.77
CA ALA A 182 -10.84 2.78 -18.06
C ALA A 182 -11.86 2.05 -18.95
N ARG A 183 -11.98 2.42 -20.24
CA ARG A 183 -12.80 1.70 -21.23
C ARG A 183 -12.30 0.28 -21.48
N ALA A 184 -10.98 0.09 -21.57
CA ALA A 184 -10.40 -1.26 -21.65
C ALA A 184 -10.82 -2.09 -20.43
N ILE A 185 -10.60 -1.58 -19.21
CA ILE A 185 -10.98 -2.30 -17.99
C ILE A 185 -12.48 -2.61 -17.94
N ALA A 186 -13.34 -1.68 -18.37
CA ALA A 186 -14.78 -1.94 -18.49
C ALA A 186 -15.08 -3.09 -19.46
N ALA A 187 -14.43 -3.15 -20.61
CA ALA A 187 -14.59 -4.24 -21.57
C ALA A 187 -14.14 -5.60 -20.99
N ALA A 188 -13.08 -5.63 -20.18
CA ALA A 188 -12.67 -6.83 -19.46
C ALA A 188 -13.71 -7.25 -18.40
N HIS A 189 -14.26 -6.29 -17.65
CA HIS A 189 -15.29 -6.53 -16.64
C HIS A 189 -16.56 -7.13 -17.25
N GLN A 190 -16.97 -6.68 -18.44
CA GLN A 190 -18.11 -7.25 -19.17
C GLN A 190 -17.90 -8.72 -19.56
N GLN A 191 -16.65 -9.16 -19.71
CA GLN A 191 -16.29 -10.56 -19.95
C GLN A 191 -16.01 -11.35 -18.66
N GLY A 192 -16.29 -10.75 -17.48
CA GLY A 192 -16.09 -11.37 -16.18
C GLY A 192 -14.63 -11.40 -15.72
N VAL A 193 -13.74 -10.64 -16.35
CA VAL A 193 -12.31 -10.61 -16.03
C VAL A 193 -11.96 -9.36 -15.24
N LEU A 194 -11.35 -9.54 -14.06
CA LEU A 194 -10.82 -8.46 -13.24
C LEU A 194 -9.30 -8.38 -13.39
N HIS A 195 -8.74 -7.16 -13.36
CA HIS A 195 -7.30 -6.97 -13.51
C HIS A 195 -6.52 -7.23 -12.20
N ARG A 196 -6.99 -6.70 -11.07
CA ARG A 196 -6.48 -6.95 -9.69
C ARG A 196 -5.06 -6.47 -9.37
N ASP A 197 -4.25 -6.10 -10.36
CA ASP A 197 -2.93 -5.51 -10.14
C ASP A 197 -2.70 -4.25 -10.98
N LEU A 198 -3.71 -3.37 -11.06
CA LEU A 198 -3.56 -2.12 -11.80
C LEU A 198 -2.57 -1.17 -11.10
N LYS A 199 -1.57 -0.73 -11.86
CA LYS A 199 -0.53 0.21 -11.45
C LYS A 199 0.12 0.85 -12.68
N PRO A 200 0.85 1.98 -12.55
CA PRO A 200 1.44 2.65 -13.71
C PRO A 200 2.42 1.79 -14.52
N SER A 201 3.10 0.81 -13.91
CA SER A 201 4.00 -0.09 -14.65
C SER A 201 3.28 -1.14 -15.51
N ASN A 202 1.98 -1.33 -15.32
CA ASN A 202 1.14 -2.21 -16.13
C ASN A 202 0.34 -1.45 -17.22
N ILE A 203 0.63 -0.15 -17.41
CA ILE A 203 0.11 0.67 -18.50
C ILE A 203 1.29 1.02 -19.40
N LEU A 204 1.31 0.47 -20.60
CA LEU A 204 2.32 0.75 -21.63
C LEU A 204 1.85 1.93 -22.47
N LEU A 205 2.78 2.79 -22.87
CA LEU A 205 2.58 3.88 -23.81
C LEU A 205 3.38 3.55 -25.06
N ASP A 206 2.74 3.50 -26.22
CA ASP A 206 3.48 3.33 -27.48
C ASP A 206 4.23 4.60 -27.89
N ASP A 207 5.02 4.52 -28.97
CA ASP A 207 5.76 5.67 -29.52
C ASP A 207 4.85 6.84 -29.93
N GLU A 208 3.56 6.58 -30.19
CA GLU A 208 2.55 7.62 -30.44
C GLU A 208 1.86 8.12 -29.17
N GLY A 209 2.23 7.61 -28.00
CA GLY A 209 1.67 7.95 -26.69
C GLY A 209 0.31 7.32 -26.40
N ARG A 210 -0.10 6.29 -27.15
CA ARG A 210 -1.36 5.58 -26.91
C ARG A 210 -1.21 4.57 -25.77
N PRO A 211 -2.17 4.50 -24.84
CA PRO A 211 -2.08 3.61 -23.69
C PRO A 211 -2.57 2.18 -23.99
N TYR A 212 -1.89 1.20 -23.43
CA TYR A 212 -2.26 -0.22 -23.46
C TYR A 212 -2.14 -0.84 -22.07
N VAL A 213 -3.17 -1.57 -21.65
CA VAL A 213 -3.17 -2.33 -20.40
C VAL A 213 -2.50 -3.68 -20.63
N SER A 214 -1.50 -4.01 -19.80
CA SER A 214 -0.80 -5.30 -19.80
C SER A 214 -0.95 -6.03 -18.48
N ASP A 215 -0.56 -7.32 -18.42
CA ASP A 215 -0.45 -8.09 -17.18
C ASP A 215 -1.76 -8.26 -16.38
N PHE A 216 -2.84 -8.65 -17.07
CA PHE A 216 -4.14 -8.99 -16.47
C PHE A 216 -4.07 -10.13 -15.45
N GLY A 217 -3.75 -9.84 -14.19
CA GLY A 217 -4.00 -10.69 -13.00
C GLY A 217 -3.39 -12.10 -12.97
N LEU A 218 -2.79 -12.60 -14.06
CA LEU A 218 -2.46 -14.01 -14.31
C LEU A 218 -1.54 -14.64 -13.25
N ALA A 219 -0.74 -13.81 -12.57
CA ALA A 219 0.27 -14.28 -11.62
C ALA A 219 -0.17 -14.20 -10.15
N LYS A 220 -1.20 -13.42 -9.80
CA LYS A 220 -1.44 -13.06 -8.39
C LYS A 220 -2.20 -14.14 -7.61
N ARG A 221 -3.13 -14.87 -8.25
CA ARG A 221 -3.88 -15.94 -7.56
C ARG A 221 -3.08 -17.21 -7.33
N VAL A 222 -2.18 -17.53 -8.25
CA VAL A 222 -1.23 -18.65 -8.13
C VAL A 222 -0.45 -18.55 -6.80
N LEU A 223 -0.15 -17.34 -6.34
CA LEU A 223 0.60 -17.11 -5.11
C LEU A 223 -0.28 -16.94 -3.86
N THR A 224 -1.57 -16.62 -4.00
CA THR A 224 -2.44 -16.28 -2.85
C THR A 224 -3.24 -17.48 -2.34
N ASP A 225 -3.52 -18.47 -3.20
CA ASP A 225 -4.37 -19.63 -2.85
C ASP A 225 -3.56 -20.86 -2.40
N ALA A 226 -2.22 -20.81 -2.43
CA ALA A 226 -1.36 -21.85 -1.86
C ALA A 226 -1.34 -21.85 -0.32
N VAL A 227 -2.03 -20.89 0.33
CA VAL A 227 -2.05 -20.73 1.78
C VAL A 227 -3.51 -20.68 2.24
N GLU A 228 -4.09 -21.87 2.47
CA GLU A 228 -5.45 -22.03 3.02
C GLU A 228 -5.55 -21.76 4.53
N GLU A 229 -4.46 -21.40 5.23
CA GLU A 229 -4.48 -21.28 6.69
C GLU A 229 -4.47 -19.84 7.20
N SER A 230 -5.57 -19.48 7.88
CA SER A 230 -5.73 -18.40 8.89
C SER A 230 -5.36 -16.94 8.53
N GLN A 231 -6.22 -16.00 8.98
CA GLN A 231 -5.98 -14.55 8.85
C GLN A 231 -4.66 -14.09 9.50
N ASP A 232 -4.25 -14.76 10.59
CA ASP A 232 -3.01 -14.45 11.31
C ASP A 232 -1.75 -14.82 10.51
N PHE A 233 -1.81 -15.87 9.68
CA PHE A 233 -0.67 -16.31 8.90
C PHE A 233 -0.41 -15.44 7.66
N ARG A 234 -1.44 -14.78 7.10
CA ARG A 234 -1.27 -13.83 5.99
C ARG A 234 -0.58 -12.53 6.41
N LEU A 235 -0.94 -12.00 7.58
CA LEU A 235 -0.18 -10.90 8.18
C LEU A 235 1.23 -11.34 8.58
N ALA A 236 1.39 -12.57 9.10
CA ALA A 236 2.71 -13.11 9.45
C ALA A 236 3.63 -13.27 8.24
N GLN A 237 3.14 -13.76 7.09
CA GLN A 237 3.91 -13.83 5.84
C GLN A 237 4.23 -12.45 5.26
N LEU A 238 3.32 -11.48 5.39
CA LEU A 238 3.58 -10.05 5.09
C LEU A 238 4.70 -9.47 5.98
N THR A 239 4.84 -9.95 7.22
CA THR A 239 5.89 -9.49 8.16
C THR A 239 7.20 -10.28 8.10
N GLN A 240 7.20 -11.57 7.75
CA GLN A 240 8.39 -12.42 7.81
C GLN A 240 9.17 -12.54 6.50
N THR A 241 8.53 -12.35 5.33
CA THR A 241 9.23 -12.46 4.04
C THR A 241 9.59 -11.13 3.40
N GLY A 242 9.14 -10.00 3.97
CA GLY A 242 9.30 -8.65 3.37
C GLY A 242 8.68 -8.49 1.97
N ALA A 243 8.12 -9.56 1.40
CA ALA A 243 7.61 -9.62 0.05
C ALA A 243 6.14 -9.22 0.05
N ILE A 244 5.88 -7.92 0.19
CA ILE A 244 4.60 -7.39 -0.27
C ILE A 244 4.48 -7.69 -1.76
N LEU A 245 3.54 -8.56 -2.09
CA LEU A 245 3.21 -8.95 -3.46
C LEU A 245 2.45 -7.77 -4.12
N GLY A 246 3.24 -6.78 -4.54
CA GLY A 246 2.80 -5.58 -5.26
C GLY A 246 3.36 -4.29 -4.67
N THR A 247 3.16 -3.18 -5.36
CA THR A 247 3.41 -1.84 -4.82
C THR A 247 2.15 -1.43 -4.05
N PRO A 248 2.14 -1.42 -2.70
CA PRO A 248 0.92 -1.25 -1.91
C PRO A 248 0.17 0.06 -2.16
N GLY A 249 0.84 1.08 -2.72
CA GLY A 249 0.25 2.39 -3.00
C GLY A 249 -0.90 2.42 -4.03
N TYR A 250 -1.10 1.36 -4.83
CA TYR A 250 -2.20 1.28 -5.81
C TYR A 250 -3.27 0.23 -5.45
N MET A 251 -3.08 -0.46 -4.31
CA MET A 251 -3.96 -1.52 -3.85
C MET A 251 -5.24 -0.94 -3.24
N SER A 252 -6.37 -1.56 -3.52
CA SER A 252 -7.65 -1.19 -2.90
C SER A 252 -7.73 -1.65 -1.42
N PRO A 253 -8.53 -0.99 -0.57
CA PRO A 253 -8.73 -1.38 0.83
C PRO A 253 -9.17 -2.85 1.00
N GLU A 254 -10.05 -3.34 0.13
CA GLU A 254 -10.51 -4.73 0.16
C GLU A 254 -9.39 -5.74 -0.16
N GLN A 255 -8.43 -5.37 -1.02
CA GLN A 255 -7.24 -6.17 -1.28
C GLN A 255 -6.24 -6.10 -0.13
N ALA A 256 -6.05 -4.90 0.43
CA ALA A 256 -5.18 -4.64 1.58
C ALA A 256 -5.63 -5.38 2.85
N ALA A 257 -6.93 -5.48 3.09
CA ALA A 257 -7.51 -6.16 4.23
C ALA A 257 -7.38 -7.70 4.16
N GLY A 258 -6.88 -8.26 3.05
CA GLY A 258 -6.77 -9.71 2.86
C GLY A 258 -8.11 -10.45 3.02
N SER A 259 -9.21 -9.73 2.82
CA SER A 259 -10.56 -10.21 3.09
C SER A 259 -10.91 -11.35 2.14
N ARG A 260 -11.55 -12.41 2.67
CA ARG A 260 -12.17 -13.49 1.88
C ARG A 260 -13.40 -13.02 1.06
N GLY A 261 -13.65 -11.72 1.02
CA GLY A 261 -14.74 -11.12 0.24
C GLY A 261 -14.43 -11.17 -1.26
N VAL A 262 -15.48 -11.29 -2.06
CA VAL A 262 -15.37 -11.29 -3.52
C VAL A 262 -14.78 -9.95 -3.96
N LEU A 263 -13.52 -9.94 -4.39
CA LEU A 263 -12.94 -8.80 -5.10
C LEU A 263 -13.82 -8.51 -6.32
N GLY A 264 -14.42 -7.32 -6.34
CA GLY A 264 -15.32 -6.88 -7.40
C GLY A 264 -14.67 -5.88 -8.35
N VAL A 265 -15.44 -5.42 -9.32
CA VAL A 265 -15.06 -4.37 -10.28
C VAL A 265 -14.62 -3.07 -9.59
N SER A 266 -15.14 -2.80 -8.39
CA SER A 266 -14.80 -1.62 -7.57
C SER A 266 -13.34 -1.58 -7.14
N ALA A 267 -12.65 -2.73 -7.06
CA ALA A 267 -11.24 -2.80 -6.72
C ALA A 267 -10.38 -2.20 -7.85
N ASP A 268 -10.67 -2.57 -9.10
CA ASP A 268 -9.98 -2.01 -10.26
C ASP A 268 -10.30 -0.51 -10.43
N VAL A 269 -11.54 -0.08 -10.14
CA VAL A 269 -11.93 1.35 -10.13
C VAL A 269 -11.07 2.14 -9.13
N TYR A 270 -10.84 1.59 -7.94
CA TYR A 270 -9.97 2.23 -6.95
C TYR A 270 -8.54 2.37 -7.47
N SER A 271 -7.98 1.29 -8.04
CA SER A 271 -6.63 1.32 -8.59
C SER A 271 -6.49 2.31 -9.76
N LEU A 272 -7.50 2.43 -10.64
CA LEU A 272 -7.56 3.48 -11.66
C LEU A 272 -7.57 4.89 -11.03
N GLY A 273 -8.30 5.08 -9.94
CA GLY A 273 -8.26 6.32 -9.14
C GLY A 273 -6.89 6.63 -8.56
N ALA A 274 -6.20 5.61 -8.03
CA ALA A 274 -4.84 5.75 -7.52
C ALA A 274 -3.83 6.10 -8.61
N ILE A 275 -4.02 5.55 -9.83
CA ILE A 275 -3.22 5.91 -11.01
C ILE A 275 -3.51 7.36 -11.42
N LEU A 276 -4.78 7.79 -11.50
CA LEU A 276 -5.14 9.18 -11.79
C LEU A 276 -4.50 10.14 -10.79
N TYR A 277 -4.59 9.82 -9.50
CA TYR A 277 -3.97 10.58 -8.44
C TYR A 277 -2.46 10.73 -8.65
N ALA A 278 -1.77 9.64 -8.98
CA ALA A 278 -0.34 9.65 -9.26
C ALA A 278 0.00 10.46 -10.51
N MET A 279 -0.82 10.39 -11.55
CA MET A 279 -0.65 11.21 -12.76
C MET A 279 -0.79 12.71 -12.46
N LEU A 280 -1.67 13.09 -11.54
CA LEU A 280 -1.92 14.50 -11.18
C LEU A 280 -0.91 15.06 -10.18
N THR A 281 -0.36 14.23 -9.30
CA THR A 281 0.45 14.67 -8.15
C THR A 281 1.91 14.22 -8.22
N GLY A 282 2.25 13.29 -9.12
CA GLY A 282 3.57 12.68 -9.23
C GLY A 282 3.84 11.57 -8.22
N ARG A 283 2.89 11.24 -7.32
CA ARG A 283 3.07 10.22 -6.29
C ARG A 283 1.79 9.43 -6.02
N ALA A 284 1.91 8.22 -5.49
CA ALA A 284 0.75 7.42 -5.10
C ALA A 284 -0.06 8.09 -3.96
N PRO A 285 -1.35 7.77 -3.79
CA PRO A 285 -2.19 8.33 -2.72
C PRO A 285 -1.62 8.11 -1.31
N PHE A 286 -1.00 6.95 -1.10
CA PHE A 286 -0.40 6.55 0.18
C PHE A 286 1.02 6.05 -0.06
N GLN A 287 1.97 6.55 0.73
CA GLN A 287 3.38 6.17 0.70
C GLN A 287 3.92 6.23 2.13
N ALA A 288 4.53 5.14 2.57
CA ALA A 288 5.20 5.05 3.87
C ALA A 288 6.58 4.39 3.72
N ALA A 289 7.39 4.46 4.77
CA ALA A 289 8.72 3.84 4.79
C ALA A 289 8.63 2.30 4.74
N SER A 290 7.60 1.72 5.38
CA SER A 290 7.33 0.29 5.30
C SER A 290 6.15 0.00 4.39
N PRO A 291 6.21 -1.07 3.59
CA PRO A 291 5.07 -1.58 2.85
C PRO A 291 3.85 -1.89 3.75
N LEU A 292 4.06 -2.40 4.97
CA LEU A 292 2.98 -2.66 5.94
C LEU A 292 2.32 -1.35 6.41
N ASP A 293 3.12 -0.32 6.67
CA ASP A 293 2.60 0.99 7.05
C ASP A 293 1.76 1.60 5.91
N THR A 294 2.16 1.36 4.66
CA THR A 294 1.39 1.79 3.49
C THR A 294 0.04 1.09 3.42
N VAL A 295 0.00 -0.21 3.73
CA VAL A 295 -1.27 -0.98 3.83
C VAL A 295 -2.16 -0.41 4.94
N MET A 296 -1.61 -0.09 6.11
CA MET A 296 -2.37 0.54 7.19
C MET A 296 -2.93 1.90 6.78
N MET A 297 -2.15 2.73 6.06
CA MET A 297 -2.65 3.99 5.51
C MET A 297 -3.80 3.77 4.51
N VAL A 298 -3.69 2.75 3.64
CA VAL A 298 -4.74 2.39 2.69
C VAL A 298 -6.03 1.96 3.42
N LEU A 299 -5.95 1.32 4.57
CA LEU A 299 -7.12 0.90 5.34
C LEU A 299 -7.73 2.03 6.17
N GLU A 300 -6.91 2.87 6.79
CA GLU A 300 -7.36 3.78 7.85
C GLU A 300 -7.41 5.25 7.46
N GLN A 301 -6.58 5.69 6.51
CA GLN A 301 -6.38 7.12 6.22
C GLN A 301 -7.06 7.54 4.92
N ASP A 302 -7.64 8.74 4.92
CA ASP A 302 -8.12 9.38 3.69
C ASP A 302 -6.91 9.95 2.90
N PRO A 303 -6.93 9.90 1.56
CA PRO A 303 -5.84 10.46 0.76
C PRO A 303 -5.80 11.98 0.88
N ILE A 304 -4.61 12.56 0.80
CA ILE A 304 -4.43 14.02 0.77
C ILE A 304 -5.08 14.56 -0.50
N SER A 305 -5.71 15.74 -0.44
CA SER A 305 -6.27 16.39 -1.63
C SER A 305 -5.18 16.61 -2.71
N PRO A 306 -5.40 16.20 -3.97
CA PRO A 306 -4.51 16.51 -5.08
C PRO A 306 -4.16 18.00 -5.22
N GLN A 307 -5.11 18.91 -4.96
CA GLN A 307 -4.88 20.37 -5.05
C GLN A 307 -3.93 20.90 -3.98
N LEU A 308 -3.84 20.24 -2.81
CA LEU A 308 -2.86 20.58 -1.79
C LEU A 308 -1.42 20.21 -2.20
N LEU A 309 -1.27 19.21 -3.07
CA LEU A 309 0.03 18.72 -3.54
C LEU A 309 0.46 19.39 -4.85
N ASN A 310 -0.51 19.61 -5.74
CA ASN A 310 -0.32 20.28 -7.01
C ASN A 310 -1.48 21.26 -7.24
N PRO A 311 -1.31 22.56 -6.92
CA PRO A 311 -2.35 23.58 -7.09
C PRO A 311 -2.84 23.78 -8.54
N ARG A 312 -2.14 23.21 -9.53
CA ARG A 312 -2.55 23.26 -10.95
C ARG A 312 -3.59 22.19 -11.31
N VAL A 313 -3.94 21.31 -10.38
CA VAL A 313 -4.94 20.25 -10.60
C VAL A 313 -6.34 20.86 -10.70
N ASP A 314 -7.03 20.53 -11.78
CA ASP A 314 -8.43 20.91 -11.97
C ASP A 314 -9.33 20.23 -10.93
N ARG A 315 -10.28 20.99 -10.40
CA ARG A 315 -11.20 20.53 -9.35
C ARG A 315 -12.04 19.34 -9.79
N ASP A 316 -12.41 19.26 -11.06
CA ASP A 316 -13.20 18.15 -11.60
C ASP A 316 -12.41 16.84 -11.60
N LEU A 317 -11.13 16.88 -11.98
CA LEU A 317 -10.26 15.70 -11.94
C LEU A 317 -9.93 15.27 -10.51
N GLU A 318 -9.77 16.22 -9.59
CA GLU A 318 -9.67 15.89 -8.17
C GLU A 318 -10.92 15.14 -7.70
N MET A 319 -12.12 15.63 -8.02
CA MET A 319 -13.37 14.97 -7.64
C MET A 319 -13.47 13.56 -8.22
N ILE A 320 -13.09 13.36 -9.47
CA ILE A 320 -13.04 12.03 -10.10
C ILE A 320 -12.07 11.11 -9.35
N ALA A 321 -10.85 11.56 -9.09
CA ALA A 321 -9.84 10.77 -8.39
C ALA A 321 -10.28 10.40 -6.96
N LEU A 322 -10.78 11.37 -6.19
CA LEU A 322 -11.22 11.15 -4.80
C LEU A 322 -12.49 10.30 -4.71
N LYS A 323 -13.36 10.32 -5.72
CA LYS A 323 -14.52 9.41 -5.80
C LYS A 323 -14.08 7.97 -5.99
N CYS A 324 -13.07 7.71 -6.83
CA CYS A 324 -12.49 6.37 -6.97
C CYS A 324 -11.82 5.88 -5.68
N LEU A 325 -11.18 6.78 -4.93
CA LEU A 325 -10.40 6.46 -3.73
C LEU A 325 -11.22 6.35 -2.43
N GLN A 326 -12.56 6.36 -2.52
CA GLN A 326 -13.42 6.13 -1.36
C GLN A 326 -13.16 4.74 -0.76
N LYS A 327 -13.09 4.63 0.58
CA LYS A 327 -12.92 3.32 1.21
C LYS A 327 -14.13 2.41 0.98
N PRO A 328 -15.38 2.86 1.22
CA PRO A 328 -16.56 2.04 0.93
C PRO A 328 -16.78 1.92 -0.58
N THR A 329 -17.00 0.70 -1.04
CA THR A 329 -17.11 0.38 -2.48
C THR A 329 -18.30 1.05 -3.16
N GLU A 330 -19.40 1.23 -2.43
CA GLU A 330 -20.67 1.81 -2.86
C GLU A 330 -20.60 3.33 -3.08
N LEU A 331 -19.56 3.98 -2.58
CA LEU A 331 -19.30 5.41 -2.80
C LEU A 331 -18.40 5.68 -4.02
N ARG A 332 -17.82 4.62 -4.61
CA ARG A 332 -17.02 4.68 -5.84
C ARG A 332 -17.94 4.66 -7.07
N TYR A 333 -17.35 4.74 -8.26
CA TYR A 333 -18.08 4.39 -9.48
C TYR A 333 -18.46 2.90 -9.45
N ALA A 334 -19.69 2.59 -9.86
CA ALA A 334 -20.18 1.21 -9.87
C ALA A 334 -19.49 0.36 -10.94
N ALA A 335 -19.00 1.00 -12.00
CA ALA A 335 -18.28 0.35 -13.11
C ALA A 335 -17.17 1.27 -13.63
N ALA A 336 -16.13 0.67 -14.23
CA ALA A 336 -15.05 1.41 -14.89
C ALA A 336 -15.54 2.25 -16.08
N GLU A 337 -16.66 1.87 -16.70
CA GLU A 337 -17.31 2.63 -17.78
C GLU A 337 -17.77 4.02 -17.30
N GLN A 338 -18.38 4.12 -16.11
CA GLN A 338 -18.81 5.40 -15.55
C GLN A 338 -17.63 6.33 -15.24
N LEU A 339 -16.48 5.76 -14.85
CA LEU A 339 -15.25 6.52 -14.69
C LEU A 339 -14.75 7.05 -16.05
N ALA A 340 -14.77 6.21 -17.09
CA ALA A 340 -14.40 6.64 -18.44
C ALA A 340 -15.30 7.75 -18.96
N ASP A 341 -16.61 7.66 -18.73
CA ASP A 341 -17.58 8.66 -19.16
C ASP A 341 -17.36 10.01 -18.45
N ASP A 342 -17.06 10.03 -17.15
CA ASP A 342 -16.72 11.27 -16.44
C ASP A 342 -15.39 11.88 -16.93
N LEU A 343 -14.41 11.06 -17.31
CA LEU A 343 -13.15 11.54 -17.90
C LEU A 343 -13.37 12.12 -19.31
N ASP A 344 -14.22 11.49 -20.12
CA ASP A 344 -14.58 11.99 -21.46
C ASP A 344 -15.41 13.27 -21.37
N ALA A 345 -16.37 13.36 -20.43
CA ALA A 345 -17.12 14.57 -20.15
C ALA A 345 -16.17 15.72 -19.74
N TYR A 346 -15.19 15.45 -18.86
CA TYR A 346 -14.16 16.41 -18.51
C TYR A 346 -13.36 16.88 -19.75
N LEU A 347 -12.98 15.97 -20.64
CA LEU A 347 -12.28 16.31 -21.89
C LEU A 347 -13.14 17.14 -22.86
N ALA A 348 -14.46 16.93 -22.86
CA ALA A 348 -15.42 17.73 -23.63
C ALA A 348 -15.77 19.07 -22.97
N ASN A 349 -15.35 19.30 -21.72
CA ASN A 349 -15.79 20.40 -20.84
C ASN A 349 -17.30 20.36 -20.53
N GLU A 350 -17.83 19.15 -20.40
CA GLU A 350 -19.21 18.86 -19.98
C GLU A 350 -19.28 18.63 -18.47
N PRO A 351 -20.46 18.80 -17.83
CA PRO A 351 -20.60 18.57 -16.40
C PRO A 351 -20.41 17.08 -16.05
N ILE A 352 -19.51 16.81 -15.11
CA ILE A 352 -19.22 15.43 -14.65
C ILE A 352 -20.24 14.93 -13.63
N SER A 353 -20.52 13.63 -13.61
CA SER A 353 -21.46 13.02 -12.66
C SER A 353 -20.97 13.12 -11.21
N ALA A 354 -19.64 13.13 -10.99
CA ALA A 354 -19.05 13.27 -9.65
C ALA A 354 -19.49 14.53 -8.90
N ARG A 355 -19.82 15.63 -9.59
CA ARG A 355 -20.32 16.86 -8.95
C ARG A 355 -21.66 16.63 -8.22
N SER A 356 -22.54 15.80 -8.79
CA SER A 356 -23.87 15.52 -8.22
C SER A 356 -23.81 14.60 -6.99
N SER A 357 -22.75 13.78 -6.87
CA SER A 357 -22.58 12.86 -5.73
C SER A 357 -22.19 13.56 -4.42
N GLN A 358 -21.75 14.81 -4.47
CA GLN A 358 -21.20 15.52 -3.30
C GLN A 358 -22.24 15.66 -2.16
N PHE A 359 -23.52 15.88 -2.48
CA PHE A 359 -24.56 16.00 -1.46
C PHE A 359 -24.88 14.66 -0.78
N ARG A 360 -25.05 13.58 -1.56
CA ARG A 360 -25.24 12.23 -1.00
C ARG A 360 -24.03 11.75 -0.22
N GLN A 361 -22.81 12.07 -0.66
CA GLN A 361 -21.56 11.76 0.02
C GLN A 361 -21.42 12.52 1.33
N ILE A 362 -21.75 13.81 1.39
CA ILE A 362 -21.73 14.59 2.65
C ILE A 362 -22.71 13.99 3.65
N VAL A 363 -23.93 13.66 3.22
CA VAL A 363 -24.94 13.02 4.08
C VAL A 363 -24.47 11.64 4.53
N THR A 364 -24.00 10.77 3.64
CA THR A 364 -23.48 9.44 4.03
C THR A 364 -22.21 9.52 4.86
N ARG A 365 -21.36 10.55 4.71
CA ARG A 365 -20.17 10.78 5.54
C ARG A 365 -20.53 11.32 6.92
N ALA A 366 -21.58 12.14 7.02
CA ALA A 366 -22.13 12.64 8.28
C ALA A 366 -22.89 11.56 9.07
N PHE A 367 -23.54 10.62 8.37
CA PHE A 367 -24.21 9.46 8.95
C PHE A 367 -23.34 8.19 8.95
N ARG A 368 -22.07 8.29 8.55
CA ARG A 368 -21.14 7.17 8.63
C ARG A 368 -20.92 6.91 10.11
N GLU A 369 -21.32 5.73 10.59
CA GLU A 369 -20.69 5.16 11.77
C GLU A 369 -19.19 5.25 11.50
N THR A 370 -18.52 6.10 12.29
CA THR A 370 -17.15 6.48 12.03
C THR A 370 -16.33 5.19 11.86
N HIS A 371 -15.30 5.19 11.02
CA HIS A 371 -14.33 4.08 11.02
C HIS A 371 -13.63 3.94 12.39
N HIS A 372 -13.88 4.91 13.27
CA HIS A 372 -13.63 4.86 14.68
C HIS A 372 -14.67 4.08 15.47
N ALA A 373 -15.73 3.47 14.94
CA ALA A 373 -16.71 2.76 15.78
C ALA A 373 -16.03 1.69 16.65
N GLN A 374 -15.09 0.93 16.08
CA GLN A 374 -14.27 -0.03 16.84
C GLN A 374 -13.25 0.64 17.77
N VAL A 375 -12.67 1.78 17.37
CA VAL A 375 -11.79 2.58 18.24
C VAL A 375 -12.61 3.20 19.38
N LEU A 376 -13.81 3.69 19.12
CA LEU A 376 -14.73 4.38 20.01
C LEU A 376 -15.49 3.37 20.89
N GLU A 377 -15.64 2.13 20.47
CA GLU A 377 -16.16 1.02 21.27
C GLU A 377 -15.09 0.56 22.27
N ASN A 378 -13.85 0.35 21.81
CA ASN A 378 -12.72 0.02 22.67
C ASN A 378 -12.34 1.16 23.63
N TRP A 379 -12.38 2.41 23.15
CA TRP A 379 -12.06 3.59 23.96
C TRP A 379 -13.27 4.11 24.72
N GLY A 380 -14.49 3.91 24.24
CA GLY A 380 -15.71 4.41 24.87
C GLY A 380 -15.89 3.82 26.25
N LEU A 381 -15.67 2.51 26.40
CA LEU A 381 -15.69 1.87 27.72
C LEU A 381 -14.61 2.44 28.65
N LEU A 382 -13.38 2.62 28.13
CA LEU A 382 -12.25 3.18 28.88
C LEU A 382 -12.50 4.64 29.30
N TRP A 383 -13.09 5.46 28.44
CA TRP A 383 -13.45 6.85 28.73
C TRP A 383 -14.63 6.95 29.69
N ILE A 384 -15.63 6.09 29.57
CA ILE A 384 -16.73 5.99 30.54
C ILE A 384 -16.17 5.64 31.91
N LEU A 385 -15.28 4.64 32.00
CA LEU A 385 -14.63 4.28 33.25
C LEU A 385 -13.77 5.44 33.80
N HIS A 386 -13.04 6.15 32.94
CA HIS A 386 -12.26 7.31 33.35
C HIS A 386 -13.14 8.45 33.88
N ALA A 387 -14.26 8.75 33.21
CA ALA A 387 -15.22 9.74 33.67
C ALA A 387 -15.85 9.36 35.01
N VAL A 388 -16.13 8.07 35.23
CA VAL A 388 -16.59 7.55 36.53
C VAL A 388 -15.54 7.75 37.62
N VAL A 389 -14.26 7.48 37.32
CA VAL A 389 -13.16 7.71 38.28
C VAL A 389 -13.01 9.18 38.61
N LEU A 390 -13.03 10.07 37.61
CA LEU A 390 -12.98 11.52 37.83
C LEU A 390 -14.18 12.00 38.67
N LEU A 391 -15.39 11.51 38.37
CA LEU A 391 -16.58 11.81 39.16
C LEU A 391 -16.40 11.38 40.62
N ILE A 392 -15.86 10.19 40.88
CA ILE A 392 -15.57 9.71 42.23
C ILE A 392 -14.54 10.62 42.93
N LEU A 393 -13.46 11.01 42.25
CA LEU A 393 -12.44 11.92 42.80
C LEU A 393 -13.04 13.29 43.13
N CYS A 394 -13.90 13.84 42.27
CA CYS A 394 -14.62 15.08 42.52
C CYS A 394 -15.59 14.95 43.71
N LEU A 395 -16.32 13.84 43.82
CA LEU A 395 -17.24 13.59 44.94
C LEU A 395 -16.49 13.47 46.27
N ILE A 396 -15.34 12.78 46.30
CA ILE A 396 -14.49 12.68 47.50
C ILE A 396 -13.89 14.05 47.83
N THR A 397 -13.46 14.81 46.82
CA THR A 397 -12.96 16.19 47.00
C THR A 397 -14.02 17.08 47.63
N ASN A 398 -15.25 17.02 47.11
CA ASN A 398 -16.38 17.76 47.67
C ASN A 398 -16.71 17.31 49.10
N ALA A 399 -16.63 16.00 49.39
CA ALA A 399 -16.82 15.47 50.74
C ALA A 399 -15.75 15.97 51.73
N PHE A 400 -14.48 16.05 51.32
CA PHE A 400 -13.42 16.66 52.13
C PHE A 400 -13.69 18.13 52.40
N GLN A 401 -14.13 18.88 51.38
CA GLN A 401 -14.46 20.29 51.52
C GLN A 401 -15.63 20.50 52.49
N LEU A 402 -16.71 19.71 52.36
CA LEU A 402 -17.88 19.76 53.25
C LEU A 402 -17.54 19.34 54.70
N SER A 403 -16.55 18.47 54.87
CA SER A 403 -16.06 18.05 56.19
C SER A 403 -15.09 19.04 56.83
N GLY A 404 -14.78 20.16 56.17
CA GLY A 404 -13.88 21.19 56.68
C GLY A 404 -12.39 20.81 56.64
N VAL A 405 -12.00 19.88 55.76
CA VAL A 405 -10.59 19.48 55.62
C VAL A 405 -9.82 20.61 54.93
N THR A 406 -8.95 21.28 55.68
CA THR A 406 -8.08 22.37 55.21
C THR A 406 -6.65 21.93 54.90
N SER A 407 -6.27 20.72 55.32
CA SER A 407 -4.95 20.14 55.02
C SER A 407 -4.84 19.83 53.53
N ARG A 408 -3.68 20.12 52.92
CA ARG A 408 -3.43 19.90 51.48
C ARG A 408 -3.19 18.43 51.15
N TRP A 409 -2.60 17.70 52.09
CA TRP A 409 -2.13 16.32 51.89
C TRP A 409 -3.23 15.32 51.48
N PRO A 410 -4.46 15.37 52.03
CA PRO A 410 -5.56 14.54 51.57
C PRO A 410 -5.94 14.78 50.10
N TYR A 411 -5.98 16.04 49.65
CA TYR A 411 -6.30 16.38 48.26
C TYR A 411 -5.17 15.98 47.31
N PHE A 412 -3.92 16.30 47.68
CA PHE A 412 -2.74 15.90 46.91
C PHE A 412 -2.66 14.37 46.77
N GLY A 413 -2.86 13.62 47.86
CA GLY A 413 -2.88 12.16 47.83
C GLY A 413 -4.00 11.61 46.95
N LEU A 414 -5.21 12.16 47.09
CA LEU A 414 -6.38 11.75 46.31
C LEU A 414 -6.16 11.95 44.80
N TRP A 415 -5.74 13.13 44.38
CA TRP A 415 -5.56 13.44 42.96
C TRP A 415 -4.27 12.88 42.39
N THR A 416 -3.16 12.87 43.13
CA THR A 416 -1.88 12.37 42.60
C THR A 416 -1.80 10.84 42.65
N VAL A 417 -2.05 10.24 43.81
CA VAL A 417 -1.96 8.77 43.98
C VAL A 417 -3.16 8.10 43.32
N GLY A 418 -4.35 8.69 43.43
CA GLY A 418 -5.56 8.17 42.80
C GLY A 418 -5.48 8.18 41.28
N LEU A 419 -5.09 9.31 40.66
CA LEU A 419 -4.93 9.36 39.20
C LEU A 419 -3.75 8.52 38.72
N SER A 420 -2.62 8.49 39.43
CA SER A 420 -1.48 7.63 39.05
C SER A 420 -1.83 6.14 39.13
N GLY A 421 -2.57 5.73 40.16
CA GLY A 421 -3.08 4.37 40.29
C GLY A 421 -4.08 4.03 39.17
N TRP A 422 -4.99 4.96 38.87
CA TRP A 422 -5.89 4.83 37.73
C TRP A 422 -5.13 4.74 36.40
N ALA A 423 -4.06 5.51 36.21
CA ALA A 423 -3.25 5.47 35.00
C ALA A 423 -2.57 4.12 34.77
N ALA A 424 -2.04 3.51 35.84
CA ALA A 424 -1.49 2.16 35.77
C ALA A 424 -2.55 1.13 35.40
N ILE A 425 -3.77 1.23 35.97
CA ILE A 425 -4.90 0.34 35.67
C ILE A 425 -5.37 0.56 34.22
N PHE A 426 -5.57 1.80 33.81
CA PHE A 426 -5.96 2.20 32.47
C PHE A 426 -4.98 1.66 31.42
N TRP A 427 -3.68 1.86 31.65
CA TRP A 427 -2.63 1.35 30.78
C TRP A 427 -2.61 -0.18 30.72
N SER A 428 -2.81 -0.85 31.86
CA SER A 428 -2.90 -2.32 31.93
C SER A 428 -4.07 -2.88 31.12
N ILE A 429 -5.25 -2.25 31.22
CA ILE A 429 -6.44 -2.62 30.44
C ILE A 429 -6.21 -2.32 28.95
N ARG A 430 -5.67 -1.15 28.62
CA ARG A 430 -5.41 -0.76 27.22
C ARG A 430 -4.37 -1.65 26.55
N ARG A 431 -3.31 -2.07 27.26
CA ARG A 431 -2.26 -2.97 26.72
C ARG A 431 -2.82 -4.31 26.24
N ARG A 432 -3.97 -4.75 26.77
CA ARG A 432 -4.67 -5.97 26.32
C ARG A 432 -5.45 -5.80 25.01
N SER A 433 -5.65 -4.56 24.54
CA SER A 433 -6.52 -4.23 23.40
C SER A 433 -5.77 -4.04 22.08
N GLY A 434 -4.55 -4.57 21.96
CA GLY A 434 -3.76 -4.52 20.72
C GLY A 434 -2.83 -3.29 20.58
N PRO A 435 -2.14 -3.14 19.42
CA PRO A 435 -1.13 -2.12 19.17
C PRO A 435 -1.69 -0.69 19.27
N ILE A 436 -0.81 0.26 19.58
CA ILE A 436 -1.19 1.67 19.80
C ILE A 436 -1.10 2.42 18.46
N THR A 437 -2.21 3.02 18.03
CA THR A 437 -2.26 3.80 16.78
C THR A 437 -1.60 5.17 16.95
N PHE A 438 -1.37 5.88 15.83
CA PHE A 438 -0.81 7.23 15.87
C PHE A 438 -1.70 8.22 16.64
N ILE A 439 -3.02 8.16 16.42
CA ILE A 439 -4.00 9.04 17.08
C ILE A 439 -4.02 8.79 18.59
N GLU A 440 -3.95 7.53 18.99
CA GLU A 440 -3.96 7.13 20.40
C GLU A 440 -2.74 7.64 21.17
N ARG A 441 -1.57 7.68 20.52
CA ARG A 441 -0.39 8.31 21.11
C ARG A 441 -0.65 9.79 21.38
N GLN A 442 -1.25 10.53 20.45
CA GLN A 442 -1.53 11.95 20.65
C GLN A 442 -2.46 12.19 21.86
N ILE A 443 -3.53 11.40 21.95
CA ILE A 443 -4.48 11.46 23.08
C ILE A 443 -3.78 11.16 24.41
N ALA A 444 -2.92 10.14 24.45
CA ALA A 444 -2.18 9.78 25.65
C ALA A 444 -1.22 10.89 26.12
N HIS A 445 -0.57 11.61 25.20
CA HIS A 445 0.30 12.74 25.55
C HIS A 445 -0.50 13.92 26.13
N VAL A 446 -1.66 14.26 25.54
CA VAL A 446 -2.53 15.31 26.06
C VAL A 446 -2.99 14.98 27.47
N TRP A 447 -3.42 13.75 27.69
CA TRP A 447 -3.87 13.27 29.00
C TRP A 447 -2.74 13.21 30.05
N ALA A 448 -1.55 12.73 29.69
CA ALA A 448 -0.40 12.78 30.59
C ALA A 448 -0.03 14.23 30.96
N GLY A 449 -0.15 15.15 29.99
CA GLY A 449 0.02 16.58 30.20
C GLY A 449 -0.97 17.15 31.22
N SER A 450 -2.26 16.81 31.12
CA SER A 450 -3.28 17.30 32.07
C SER A 450 -3.01 16.80 33.49
N MET A 451 -2.65 15.52 33.67
CA MET A 451 -2.30 14.96 34.99
C MET A 451 -1.09 15.66 35.63
N MET A 452 -0.09 16.02 34.82
CA MET A 452 1.08 16.77 35.30
C MET A 452 0.68 18.18 35.75
N VAL A 453 -0.19 18.87 34.99
CA VAL A 453 -0.70 20.20 35.36
C VAL A 453 -1.50 20.12 36.66
N ASP A 454 -2.41 19.15 36.80
CA ASP A 454 -3.21 18.93 38.00
C ASP A 454 -2.33 18.78 39.25
N THR A 455 -1.29 17.94 39.14
CA THR A 455 -0.34 17.69 40.23
C THR A 455 0.49 18.93 40.56
N MET A 456 0.97 19.63 39.53
CA MET A 456 1.82 20.81 39.68
C MET A 456 1.05 21.99 40.28
N MET A 457 -0.26 22.06 40.07
CA MET A 457 -1.07 23.15 40.61
C MET A 457 -1.13 23.14 42.14
N TYR A 458 -1.14 21.96 42.78
CA TYR A 458 -1.01 21.86 44.24
C TYR A 458 0.35 22.34 44.75
N ALA A 459 1.42 22.14 43.98
CA ALA A 459 2.75 22.65 44.31
C ALA A 459 2.80 24.19 44.19
N ILE A 460 2.11 24.75 43.19
CA ILE A 460 1.97 26.21 43.02
C ILE A 460 1.15 26.81 44.17
N GLU A 461 0.01 26.23 44.53
CA GLU A 461 -0.79 26.68 45.69
C GLU A 461 0.02 26.65 47.00
N TYR A 462 0.88 25.64 47.15
CA TYR A 462 1.80 25.55 48.29
C TYR A 462 2.83 26.68 48.28
N GLN A 463 3.47 26.94 47.13
CA GLN A 463 4.51 27.96 47.01
C GLN A 463 3.97 29.39 47.14
N LEU A 464 2.71 29.62 46.77
CA LEU A 464 2.03 30.91 46.87
C LEU A 464 1.24 31.11 48.18
N GLU A 465 1.32 30.15 49.10
CA GLU A 465 0.58 30.15 50.39
C GLU A 465 -0.95 30.28 50.23
N LEU A 466 -1.50 29.93 49.06
CA LEU A 466 -2.92 30.03 48.75
C LEU A 466 -3.74 28.92 49.43
N PRO A 467 -4.97 29.17 49.90
CA PRO A 467 -5.86 28.12 50.40
C PRO A 467 -6.00 26.95 49.41
N VAL A 468 -6.25 25.75 49.92
CA VAL A 468 -6.43 24.54 49.08
C VAL A 468 -7.63 24.72 48.15
N LEU A 469 -7.46 24.30 46.89
CA LEU A 469 -8.47 24.41 45.82
C LEU A 469 -8.74 25.83 45.32
N THR A 470 -7.87 26.80 45.63
CA THR A 470 -8.01 28.17 45.13
C THR A 470 -7.84 28.23 43.61
N LEU A 471 -6.93 27.42 43.06
CA LEU A 471 -6.66 27.36 41.62
C LEU A 471 -7.46 26.24 40.92
N SER A 472 -8.19 25.41 41.67
CA SER A 472 -9.06 24.34 41.11
C SER A 472 -10.05 24.78 40.03
N PRO A 473 -10.65 25.97 40.06
CA PRO A 473 -11.49 26.44 38.96
C PRO A 473 -10.75 26.58 37.62
N MET A 474 -9.42 26.73 37.64
CA MET A 474 -8.58 26.75 36.44
C MET A 474 -8.31 25.36 35.84
N LEU A 475 -8.69 24.26 36.52
CA LEU A 475 -8.60 22.90 35.95
C LEU A 475 -9.73 22.58 34.97
N GLY A 476 -10.91 23.19 35.16
CA GLY A 476 -12.06 23.00 34.26
C GLY A 476 -11.76 23.30 32.78
N PRO A 477 -11.01 24.37 32.45
CA PRO A 477 -10.56 24.68 31.09
C PRO A 477 -9.41 23.82 30.54
N VAL A 478 -8.65 23.12 31.39
CA VAL A 478 -7.47 22.31 31.00
C VAL A 478 -7.85 20.84 30.81
N SER A 479 -8.97 20.41 31.41
CA SER A 479 -9.49 19.04 31.37
C SER A 479 -10.66 18.82 30.40
N ALA A 480 -11.17 19.88 29.77
CA ALA A 480 -12.18 19.87 28.72
C ALA A 480 -11.55 20.18 27.36
#